data_AF-A0AAD7M407-F1
#
_entry.id   AF-A0AAD7M407-F1
#
_cell.length_a   1.000
_cell.length_b   1.000
_cell.length_c   1.000
_cell.angle_alpha   90.00
_cell.angle_beta   90.00
_cell.angle_gamma   90.00
#
_symmetry.space_group_name_H-M   'P 1'
#
loop_
_entity.id
_entity.type
_entity.pdbx_description
1 polymer ?
#
loop_
_entity_poly.entity_id
_entity_poly.type
_entity_poly.pdbx_seq_one_letter_code
_entity_poly.pdbx_strand_id
1 'polypeptide(L)'
;MAIMPDNKLCIFLKLVLVSSFFVMMSNNVIEGIGFEKGTSTLECNTVYGALEGDTCTSVTQKFNLNPQFFLEINPNINCETIFVSQWLCLAATQN
;
A
#
# COMPACT_ATOMS: atom_id res chain seq x y z
N MET A 1 20.49 40.62 -23.39
CA MET A 1 21.58 40.48 -22.41
C MET A 1 21.19 39.35 -21.46
N ALA A 2 21.65 38.12 -21.73
CA ALA A 2 21.36 36.98 -20.86
C ALA A 2 22.28 37.08 -19.65
N ILE A 3 21.72 37.39 -18.48
CA ILE A 3 22.46 37.32 -17.22
C ILE A 3 22.60 35.83 -16.92
N MET A 4 23.77 35.27 -17.20
CA MET A 4 24.08 33.90 -16.79
C MET A 4 24.15 33.87 -15.26
N PRO A 5 23.27 33.13 -14.58
CA PRO A 5 23.33 33.03 -13.12
C PRO A 5 24.65 32.35 -12.71
N ASP A 6 25.35 32.96 -11.74
CA ASP A 6 26.60 32.44 -11.19
C ASP A 6 26.45 30.96 -10.80
N ASN A 7 27.46 30.13 -11.08
CA ASN A 7 27.44 28.69 -10.81
C ASN A 7 27.13 28.39 -9.33
N LYS A 8 27.57 29.23 -8.39
CA LYS A 8 27.24 29.10 -6.96
C LYS A 8 25.76 29.37 -6.69
N LEU A 9 25.17 30.34 -7.38
CA LEU A 9 23.73 30.64 -7.27
C LEU A 9 22.89 29.50 -7.87
N CYS A 10 23.33 28.91 -8.99
CA CYS A 10 22.70 27.72 -9.57
C CYS A 10 22.82 26.50 -8.65
N ILE A 11 24.00 26.25 -8.06
CA ILE A 11 24.23 25.15 -7.13
C ILE A 11 23.37 25.34 -5.87
N PHE A 12 23.28 26.55 -5.35
CA PHE A 12 22.43 26.88 -4.20
C PHE A 12 20.96 26.67 -4.53
N LEU A 13 20.49 27.16 -5.69
CA LEU A 13 19.11 26.95 -6.14
C LEU A 13 18.78 25.46 -6.29
N LYS A 14 19.71 24.68 -6.87
CA LYS A 14 19.57 23.22 -6.98
C LYS A 14 19.54 22.54 -5.61
N LEU A 15 20.37 22.98 -4.66
CA LEU A 15 20.41 22.44 -3.30
C LEU A 15 19.11 22.70 -2.55
N VAL A 16 18.56 23.92 -2.68
CA VAL A 16 17.25 24.28 -2.10
C VAL A 16 16.15 23.41 -2.69
N LEU A 17 16.08 23.26 -4.02
CA LEU A 17 15.07 22.44 -4.69
C LEU A 17 15.16 20.96 -4.30
N VAL A 18 16.37 20.42 -4.14
CA VAL A 18 16.58 19.05 -3.66
C VAL A 18 16.15 18.92 -2.19
N SER A 19 16.51 19.88 -1.33
CA SER A 19 16.11 19.86 0.09
C SER A 19 14.59 19.90 0.28
N SER A 20 13.86 20.67 -0.54
CA SER A 20 12.39 20.70 -0.52
C SER A 20 11.77 19.37 -0.92
N PHE A 21 12.42 18.63 -1.82
CA PHE A 21 12.01 17.28 -2.21
C PHE A 21 12.22 16.27 -1.07
N PHE A 22 13.30 16.38 -0.31
CA PHE A 22 13.59 15.52 0.85
C PHE A 22 12.59 15.70 1.99
N VAL A 23 12.09 16.93 2.20
CA VAL A 23 11.07 17.21 3.23
C VAL A 23 9.72 16.55 2.91
N MET A 24 9.42 16.26 1.64
CA MET A 24 8.18 15.58 1.23
C MET A 24 8.19 14.06 1.45
N MET A 25 9.37 13.45 1.63
CA MET A 25 9.51 12.02 1.91
C MET A 25 9.45 11.70 3.41
N SER A 26 9.41 12.72 4.26
CA SER A 26 9.35 12.58 5.71
C SER A 26 7.90 12.63 6.20
N ASN A 27 7.05 11.71 5.74
CA ASN A 27 5.81 11.40 6.45
C ASN A 27 6.15 10.51 7.65
N ASN A 28 6.82 11.07 8.66
CA ASN A 28 6.93 10.42 9.95
C ASN A 28 5.73 10.82 10.80
N VAL A 29 4.87 9.82 10.97
CA VAL A 29 3.71 9.71 11.85
C VAL A 29 3.92 10.47 13.16
N ILE A 30 2.93 11.29 13.52
CA ILE A 30 2.84 11.95 14.82
C ILE A 30 2.88 10.86 15.91
N GLU A 31 3.94 10.88 16.73
CA GLU A 31 4.08 10.08 17.94
C GLU A 31 2.95 10.39 18.93
N GLY A 32 1.86 9.65 18.85
CA GLY A 32 0.99 9.38 19.99
C GLY A 32 1.56 8.20 20.76
N ILE A 33 1.82 8.39 22.04
CA ILE A 33 2.12 7.30 23.00
C ILE A 33 1.08 6.18 22.88
N GLY A 34 1.47 5.09 22.22
CA GLY A 34 0.70 3.87 22.05
C GLY A 34 1.66 2.70 22.22
N PHE A 35 1.26 1.71 23.02
CA PHE A 35 2.01 0.48 23.21
C PHE A 35 2.42 -0.10 21.85
N GLU A 36 3.71 -0.33 21.64
CA GLU A 36 4.22 -1.15 20.53
C GLU A 36 3.77 -2.61 20.75
N LYS A 37 2.49 -2.88 20.49
CA LYS A 37 2.13 -4.19 19.99
C LYS A 37 2.76 -4.22 18.61
N GLY A 38 3.84 -5.00 18.42
CA GLY A 38 4.44 -5.21 17.11
C GLY A 38 3.30 -5.46 16.11
N THR A 39 2.97 -4.43 15.33
CA THR A 39 1.89 -4.48 14.36
C THR A 39 2.46 -5.24 13.21
N SER A 40 2.35 -6.57 13.32
CA SER A 40 2.54 -7.49 12.22
C SER A 40 1.69 -6.97 11.07
N THR A 41 2.35 -6.37 10.09
CA THR A 41 1.69 -5.79 8.93
C THR A 41 1.41 -6.92 7.94
N LEU A 42 0.14 -7.11 7.62
CA LEU A 42 -0.26 -8.09 6.62
C LEU A 42 0.10 -7.55 5.23
N GLU A 43 1.06 -8.17 4.56
CA GLU A 43 1.43 -7.86 3.17
C GLU A 43 0.80 -8.86 2.22
N CYS A 44 0.04 -8.37 1.25
CA CYS A 44 -0.60 -9.20 0.23
C CYS A 44 0.38 -9.54 -0.90
N ASN A 45 0.88 -10.77 -0.96
CA ASN A 45 1.88 -11.17 -1.95
C ASN A 45 1.27 -11.57 -3.30
N THR A 46 -0.01 -11.97 -3.30
CA THR A 46 -0.72 -12.35 -4.54
C THR A 46 -2.12 -11.81 -4.50
N VAL A 47 -2.50 -11.11 -5.57
CA VAL A 47 -3.78 -10.42 -5.68
C VAL A 47 -4.57 -10.96 -6.87
N TYR A 48 -5.88 -11.10 -6.69
CA TYR A 48 -6.84 -11.43 -7.72
C TYR A 48 -7.88 -10.32 -7.84
N GLY A 49 -8.14 -9.85 -9.05
CA GLY A 49 -9.25 -8.95 -9.34
C GLY A 49 -10.53 -9.76 -9.52
N ALA A 50 -11.52 -9.55 -8.65
CA ALA A 50 -12.80 -10.23 -8.72
C ALA A 50 -13.48 -10.01 -10.08
N LEU A 51 -14.08 -11.06 -10.63
CA LEU A 51 -14.84 -11.02 -11.87
C LEU A 51 -16.34 -10.96 -11.59
N GLU A 52 -17.14 -10.73 -12.62
CA GLU A 52 -18.59 -10.79 -12.50
C GLU A 52 -19.05 -12.17 -12.01
N GLY A 53 -19.90 -12.18 -10.98
CA GLY A 53 -20.41 -13.40 -10.37
C GLY A 53 -19.48 -14.05 -9.33
N ASP A 54 -18.30 -13.48 -9.05
CA ASP A 54 -17.45 -13.99 -7.99
C ASP A 54 -18.07 -13.78 -6.60
N THR A 55 -17.91 -14.80 -5.76
CA THR A 55 -18.27 -14.82 -4.34
C THR A 55 -17.04 -15.27 -3.55
N CYS A 56 -17.01 -15.06 -2.23
CA CYS A 56 -15.92 -15.59 -1.40
C CYS A 56 -15.78 -17.11 -1.58
N THR A 57 -16.90 -17.84 -1.69
CA THR A 57 -16.90 -19.29 -1.91
C THR A 57 -16.38 -19.68 -3.28
N SER A 58 -16.79 -19.00 -4.36
CA SER A 58 -16.29 -19.34 -5.70
C SER A 58 -14.80 -19.07 -5.85
N VAL A 59 -14.31 -17.95 -5.29
CA VAL A 59 -12.89 -17.59 -5.30
C VAL A 59 -12.08 -18.58 -4.50
N THR A 60 -12.49 -18.91 -3.27
CA THR A 60 -11.78 -19.88 -2.43
C THR A 60 -11.75 -21.28 -3.06
N GLN A 61 -12.83 -21.73 -3.68
CA GLN A 61 -12.86 -23.00 -4.41
C GLN A 61 -11.96 -22.98 -5.65
N LYS A 62 -12.04 -21.91 -6.46
CA LYS A 62 -11.25 -21.75 -7.70
C LYS A 62 -9.74 -21.80 -7.42
N PHE A 63 -9.31 -21.21 -6.32
CA PHE A 63 -7.89 -21.16 -5.93
C PHE A 63 -7.52 -22.20 -4.87
N ASN A 64 -8.42 -23.12 -4.51
CA ASN A 64 -8.23 -24.14 -3.49
C ASN A 64 -7.70 -23.56 -2.15
N LEU A 65 -8.27 -22.43 -1.73
CA LEU A 65 -7.94 -21.72 -0.49
C LEU A 65 -8.83 -22.16 0.67
N ASN A 66 -8.25 -22.21 1.86
CA ASN A 66 -9.03 -22.34 3.08
C ASN A 66 -9.87 -21.06 3.29
N PRO A 67 -11.20 -21.15 3.50
CA PRO A 67 -12.05 -19.96 3.65
C PRO A 67 -11.68 -19.08 4.85
N GLN A 68 -11.30 -19.69 5.97
CA GLN A 68 -10.92 -18.95 7.18
C GLN A 68 -9.63 -18.15 6.93
N PHE A 69 -8.63 -18.77 6.33
CA PHE A 69 -7.39 -18.09 5.92
C PHE A 69 -7.67 -16.94 4.94
N PHE A 70 -8.55 -17.16 3.95
CA PHE A 70 -8.92 -16.13 2.99
C PHE A 70 -9.54 -14.89 3.66
N LEU A 71 -10.39 -15.07 4.67
CA LEU A 71 -10.97 -13.97 5.44
C LEU A 71 -9.93 -13.25 6.30
N GLU A 72 -9.00 -14.00 6.90
CA GLU A 72 -7.90 -13.45 7.70
C GLU A 72 -6.99 -12.54 6.87
N ILE A 73 -6.70 -12.92 5.62
CA ILE A 73 -5.86 -12.12 4.73
C ILE A 73 -6.64 -11.06 3.93
N ASN A 74 -7.96 -10.96 4.12
CA ASN A 74 -8.83 -9.93 3.54
C ASN A 74 -9.74 -9.31 4.61
N PRO A 75 -9.20 -8.67 5.65
CA PRO A 75 -9.96 -8.27 6.85
C PRO A 75 -11.10 -7.26 6.59
N ASN A 76 -11.09 -6.59 5.43
CA ASN A 76 -12.09 -5.60 5.04
C ASN A 76 -13.10 -6.13 4.00
N ILE A 77 -13.04 -7.41 3.65
CA ILE A 77 -13.96 -7.98 2.65
C ILE A 77 -15.38 -8.13 3.22
N ASN A 78 -16.38 -7.79 2.42
CA ASN A 78 -17.76 -8.17 2.68
C ASN A 78 -18.18 -9.26 1.68
N CYS A 79 -18.31 -10.50 2.16
CA CYS A 79 -18.63 -11.64 1.30
C CYS A 79 -20.04 -11.60 0.68
N GLU A 80 -20.94 -10.77 1.21
CA GLU A 80 -22.27 -10.56 0.64
C GLU A 80 -22.23 -9.62 -0.59
N THR A 81 -21.16 -8.83 -0.76
CA THR A 81 -21.09 -7.76 -1.77
C THR A 81 -19.69 -7.63 -2.38
N ILE A 82 -19.26 -8.67 -3.11
CA ILE A 82 -18.08 -8.56 -3.96
C ILE A 82 -18.45 -7.81 -5.24
N PHE A 83 -17.62 -6.83 -5.63
CA PHE A 83 -17.77 -6.09 -6.88
C PHE A 83 -16.66 -6.41 -7.88
N VAL A 84 -16.96 -6.23 -9.17
CA VAL A 84 -16.01 -6.48 -10.25
C VAL A 84 -14.77 -5.59 -10.08
N SER A 85 -13.59 -6.19 -10.29
CA SER A 85 -12.26 -5.59 -10.09
C SER A 85 -11.91 -5.24 -8.64
N GLN A 86 -12.67 -5.72 -7.65
CA GLN A 86 -12.21 -5.70 -6.27
C GLN A 86 -10.95 -6.55 -6.11
N TRP A 87 -9.93 -5.99 -5.47
CA TRP A 87 -8.70 -6.72 -5.19
C TRP A 87 -8.87 -7.64 -3.98
N LEU A 88 -8.63 -8.92 -4.19
CA LEU A 88 -8.70 -9.99 -3.19
C LEU A 88 -7.32 -10.62 -3.03
N CYS A 89 -6.84 -10.72 -1.80
CA CYS A 89 -5.60 -11.39 -1.48
C CYS A 89 -5.77 -12.91 -1.51
N LEU A 90 -4.88 -13.59 -2.22
CA LEU A 90 -4.81 -15.05 -2.30
C LEU A 90 -3.68 -15.62 -1.44
N ALA A 91 -2.64 -14.81 -1.18
CA ALA A 91 -1.51 -15.14 -0.33
C ALA A 91 -1.01 -13.88 0.37
N ALA A 92 -0.58 -14.01 1.63
CA ALA A 92 -0.05 -12.91 2.41
C ALA A 92 1.04 -13.35 3.39
N THR A 93 1.95 -12.43 3.70
CA THR A 93 3.00 -12.56 4.72
C THR A 93 2.75 -11.58 5.86
N GLN A 94 3.29 -11.92 7.02
CA GLN A 94 3.28 -11.10 8.22
C GLN A 94 4.67 -10.48 8.36
N ASN A 95 4.77 -9.15 8.24
CA ASN A 95 6.01 -8.38 8.41
C ASN A 95 6.07 -7.70 9.77
#